data_AF-A0A4U3AP92-F1
#
_entry.id   AF-A0A4U3AP92-F1
#
_cell.length_a   1.000
_cell.length_b   1.000
_cell.length_c   1.000
_cell.angle_alpha   90.00
_cell.angle_beta   90.00
_cell.angle_gamma   90.00
#
_symmetry.space_group_name_H-M   'P 1'
#
loop_
_entity.id
_entity.type
_entity.pdbx_description
1 polymer ?
#
loop_
_entity_poly.entity_id
_entity_poly.type
_entity_poly.pdbx_seq_one_letter_code
_entity_poly.pdbx_strand_id
1 'polypeptide(L)'
;MSVKVMRRLGAWLLIVCVLIISMPKSAFAHAYIVKSNPAENETLKKAPSVVKIEFDEDIQVSHFNTLFVRDTSGTRVDLKDAHIDKENKKILEVGLKENLKNGLYSIQWKVISADGHPIQGVIPFRIGSAEAGADDIQVEEMGYVPQIDMIMERGVLYTSFSLFIGVLFFNLIMYKGNATSVRSRSKKIIWISLIGIFISLLFNLPLQAKINADVSWLEAFHPLLLKETLQLSVFSYVWLTQ
;
A
#
# COMPACT_ATOMS: atom_id res chain seq x y z
N MET A 1 20.60 -29.79 31.89
CA MET A 1 20.50 -28.34 32.21
C MET A 1 19.33 -28.15 33.17
N SER A 2 19.50 -27.47 34.32
CA SER A 2 18.42 -27.40 35.31
C SER A 2 17.26 -26.50 34.84
N VAL A 3 16.03 -26.79 35.28
CA VAL A 3 14.82 -26.02 34.94
C VAL A 3 14.99 -24.51 35.24
N LYS A 4 15.79 -24.16 36.27
CA LYS A 4 16.12 -22.77 36.61
C LYS A 4 16.99 -22.08 35.54
N VAL A 5 17.91 -22.82 34.91
CA VAL A 5 18.77 -22.31 33.83
C VAL A 5 17.97 -22.08 32.55
N MET A 6 17.08 -23.01 32.18
CA MET A 6 16.14 -22.84 31.05
C MET A 6 15.23 -21.62 31.22
N ARG A 7 14.71 -21.40 32.44
CA ARG A 7 13.82 -20.25 32.72
C ARG A 7 14.56 -18.90 32.62
N ARG A 8 15.83 -18.85 33.05
CA ARG A 8 16.67 -17.66 32.93
C ARG A 8 17.03 -17.37 31.48
N LEU A 9 17.41 -18.39 30.72
CA LEU A 9 17.67 -18.26 29.28
C LEU A 9 16.43 -17.78 28.53
N GLY A 10 15.26 -18.35 28.80
CA GLY A 10 13.99 -17.91 28.21
C GLY A 10 13.66 -16.45 28.55
N ALA A 11 13.87 -16.02 29.79
CA ALA A 11 13.67 -14.62 30.19
C ALA A 11 14.64 -13.66 29.49
N TRP A 12 15.91 -14.03 29.36
CA TRP A 12 16.89 -13.24 28.61
C TRP A 12 16.54 -13.16 27.12
N LEU A 13 16.11 -14.27 26.52
CA LEU A 13 15.70 -14.31 25.12
C LEU A 13 14.47 -13.43 24.87
N LEU A 14 13.51 -13.44 25.80
CA LEU A 14 12.33 -12.59 25.77
C LEU A 14 12.69 -11.10 25.93
N ILE A 15 13.62 -10.76 26.83
CA ILE A 15 14.15 -9.40 27.00
C ILE A 15 14.87 -8.93 25.73
N VAL A 16 15.70 -9.78 25.12
CA VAL A 16 16.38 -9.47 23.87
C VAL A 16 15.37 -9.26 22.74
N CYS A 17 14.35 -10.11 22.63
CA CYS A 17 13.26 -9.91 21.67
C CYS A 17 12.54 -8.57 21.90
N VAL A 18 12.20 -8.23 23.14
CA VAL A 18 11.54 -6.96 23.48
C VAL A 18 12.44 -5.77 23.13
N LEU A 19 13.74 -5.84 23.43
CA LEU A 19 14.70 -4.78 23.09
C LEU A 19 14.87 -4.59 21.59
N ILE A 20 14.90 -5.67 20.81
CA ILE A 20 14.97 -5.62 19.35
C ILE A 20 13.69 -5.00 18.76
N ILE A 21 12.52 -5.33 19.30
CA ILE A 21 11.22 -4.79 18.86
C ILE A 21 11.06 -3.32 19.28
N SER A 22 11.70 -2.89 20.38
CA SER A 22 11.56 -1.53 20.94
C SER A 22 12.47 -0.49 20.28
N MET A 23 13.31 -0.86 19.32
CA MET A 23 14.10 0.11 18.58
C MET A 23 13.20 0.92 17.64
N PRO A 24 13.11 2.26 17.79
CA PRO A 24 12.31 3.08 16.87
C PRO A 24 13.00 3.07 15.50
N LYS A 25 12.37 2.40 14.53
CA LYS A 25 12.63 2.68 13.12
C LYS A 25 11.69 3.80 12.73
N SER A 26 12.23 4.93 12.29
CA SER A 26 11.43 5.87 11.50
C SER A 26 10.99 5.10 10.25
N ALA A 27 9.72 4.74 10.20
CA ALA A 27 9.10 4.18 9.02
C ALA A 27 8.22 5.29 8.44
N PHE A 28 8.72 5.96 7.40
CA PHE A 28 7.84 6.70 6.51
C PHE A 28 7.10 5.64 5.70
N ALA A 29 5.82 5.46 6.03
CA ALA A 29 4.98 4.45 5.41
C ALA A 29 4.60 4.93 3.99
N HIS A 30 4.12 6.17 3.86
CA HIS A 30 3.64 6.69 2.59
C HIS A 30 4.68 7.58 1.91
N ALA A 31 4.74 7.52 0.57
CA ALA A 31 5.59 8.36 -0.27
C ALA A 31 4.90 9.72 -0.51
N TYR A 32 5.30 10.76 0.21
CA TYR A 32 4.71 12.09 0.06
C TYR A 32 5.42 12.87 -1.05
N ILE A 33 4.67 13.73 -1.76
CA ILE A 33 5.28 14.63 -2.75
C ILE A 33 6.21 15.62 -2.03
N VAL A 34 7.48 15.63 -2.42
CA VAL A 34 8.44 16.66 -2.00
C VAL A 34 8.59 17.78 -3.02
N LYS A 35 8.37 17.46 -4.29
CA LYS A 35 8.52 18.42 -5.39
C LYS A 35 7.72 17.98 -6.61
N SER A 36 7.18 18.94 -7.34
CA SER A 36 6.66 18.72 -8.69
C SER A 36 7.18 19.78 -9.65
N ASN A 37 7.24 19.42 -10.93
CA ASN A 37 7.47 20.34 -12.03
C ASN A 37 6.44 20.02 -13.13
N PRO A 38 5.48 20.91 -13.41
CA PRO A 38 5.21 22.18 -12.74
C PRO A 38 4.94 22.07 -11.24
N ALA A 39 5.26 23.12 -10.48
CA ALA A 39 4.89 23.23 -9.07
C ALA A 39 3.36 23.44 -8.92
N GLU A 40 2.84 23.13 -7.74
CA GLU A 40 1.44 23.37 -7.42
C GLU A 40 1.05 24.84 -7.63
N ASN A 41 -0.07 25.06 -8.33
CA ASN A 41 -0.61 26.36 -8.72
C ASN A 41 0.35 27.23 -9.57
N GLU A 42 1.48 26.68 -10.04
CA GLU A 42 2.45 27.41 -10.86
C GLU A 42 1.83 27.88 -12.17
N THR A 43 2.15 29.11 -12.57
CA THR A 43 1.75 29.67 -13.87
C THR A 43 2.97 29.76 -14.78
N LEU A 44 2.99 28.91 -15.81
CA LEU A 44 4.06 28.85 -16.79
C LEU A 44 3.78 29.72 -18.00
N LYS A 45 4.81 30.36 -18.54
CA LYS A 45 4.68 31.13 -19.80
C LYS A 45 4.45 30.23 -21.02
N LYS A 46 4.95 29.00 -20.99
CA LYS A 46 4.85 28.00 -22.06
C LYS A 46 4.72 26.60 -21.45
N ALA A 47 4.08 25.69 -22.18
CA ALA A 47 4.01 24.28 -21.80
C ALA A 47 5.42 23.68 -21.62
N PRO A 48 5.68 22.93 -20.53
CA PRO A 48 6.90 22.14 -20.43
C PRO A 48 6.78 20.91 -21.33
N SER A 49 7.90 20.31 -21.71
CA SER A 49 7.91 19.06 -22.49
C SER A 49 7.58 17.82 -21.64
N VAL A 50 7.84 17.89 -20.33
CA VAL A 50 7.68 16.79 -19.38
C VAL A 50 7.10 17.33 -18.08
N VAL A 51 6.20 16.56 -17.47
CA VAL A 51 5.79 16.73 -16.08
C VAL A 51 6.51 15.71 -15.22
N LYS A 52 6.97 16.15 -14.04
CA LYS A 52 7.72 15.35 -13.08
C LYS A 52 7.16 15.52 -11.68
N ILE A 53 7.02 14.42 -10.94
CA ILE A 53 6.71 14.38 -9.50
C ILE A 53 7.84 13.63 -8.80
N GLU A 54 8.34 14.20 -7.71
CA GLU A 54 9.36 13.61 -6.84
C GLU A 54 8.76 13.37 -5.46
N PHE A 55 9.00 12.17 -4.93
CA PHE A 55 8.53 11.72 -3.62
C PHE A 55 9.68 11.63 -2.59
N ASP A 56 9.36 11.64 -1.29
CA ASP A 56 10.34 11.43 -0.22
C ASP A 56 10.81 9.98 -0.08
N GLU A 57 9.99 9.03 -0.52
CA GLU A 57 10.27 7.59 -0.52
C GLU A 57 10.19 6.96 -1.91
N ASP A 58 10.77 5.78 -2.04
CA ASP A 58 10.69 5.00 -3.28
C ASP A 58 9.24 4.63 -3.59
N ILE A 59 8.86 4.64 -4.87
CA ILE A 59 7.61 4.05 -5.35
C ILE A 59 7.87 2.68 -5.98
N GLN A 60 6.93 1.76 -5.81
CA GLN A 60 7.05 0.41 -6.38
C GLN A 60 7.01 0.47 -7.90
N VAL A 61 7.86 -0.31 -8.57
CA VAL A 61 7.87 -0.40 -10.04
C VAL A 61 6.71 -1.30 -10.48
N SER A 62 5.53 -0.70 -10.63
CA SER A 62 4.29 -1.38 -11.01
C SER A 62 3.54 -0.59 -12.10
N HIS A 63 2.84 -1.32 -12.96
CA HIS A 63 1.89 -0.81 -13.94
C HIS A 63 0.59 -0.27 -13.31
N PHE A 64 0.39 -0.46 -11.99
CA PHE A 64 -0.68 0.20 -11.24
C PHE A 64 -0.41 1.69 -10.99
N ASN A 65 0.83 2.14 -11.15
CA ASN A 65 1.15 3.55 -11.08
C ASN A 65 0.62 4.27 -12.33
N THR A 66 -0.02 5.41 -12.12
CA THR A 66 -0.55 6.23 -13.21
C THR A 66 -0.13 7.68 -13.03
N LEU A 67 0.15 8.34 -14.14
CA LEU A 67 0.30 9.79 -14.20
C LEU A 67 -0.23 10.27 -15.55
N PHE A 68 -1.11 11.26 -15.52
CA PHE A 68 -1.67 11.85 -16.73
C PHE A 68 -2.06 13.30 -16.50
N VAL A 69 -2.12 14.07 -17.58
CA VAL A 69 -2.38 15.50 -17.51
C VAL A 69 -3.65 15.83 -18.29
N ARG A 70 -4.56 16.56 -17.66
CA ARG A 70 -5.84 16.96 -18.26
C ARG A 70 -6.00 18.48 -18.29
N ASP A 71 -6.67 18.96 -19.34
CA ASP A 71 -7.19 20.32 -19.39
C ASP A 71 -8.56 20.45 -18.68
N THR A 72 -9.13 21.65 -18.66
CA THR A 72 -10.44 21.92 -18.04
C THR A 72 -11.62 21.21 -18.70
N SER A 73 -11.48 20.74 -19.95
CA SER A 73 -12.50 19.92 -20.60
C SER A 73 -12.44 18.44 -20.18
N GLY A 74 -11.44 18.08 -19.37
CA GLY A 74 -11.17 16.70 -18.99
C GLY A 74 -10.38 15.92 -20.04
N THR A 75 -9.87 16.57 -21.09
CA THR A 75 -9.14 15.91 -22.18
C THR A 75 -7.69 15.67 -21.80
N ARG A 76 -7.16 14.47 -22.08
CA ARG A 76 -5.74 14.13 -21.86
C ARG A 76 -4.83 14.86 -22.84
N VAL A 77 -3.87 15.60 -22.31
CA VAL A 77 -2.89 16.40 -23.05
C VAL A 77 -1.45 15.87 -22.92
N ASP A 78 -1.28 14.69 -22.31
CA ASP A 78 -0.02 13.97 -22.21
C ASP A 78 0.21 12.98 -23.37
N LEU A 79 1.43 12.45 -23.48
CA LEU A 79 1.86 11.48 -24.50
C LEU A 79 1.53 10.02 -24.14
N LYS A 80 0.92 9.77 -22.98
CA LYS A 80 0.57 8.43 -22.47
C LYS A 80 1.77 7.51 -22.24
N ASP A 81 2.91 8.10 -21.91
CA ASP A 81 4.20 7.45 -21.72
C ASP A 81 4.69 7.57 -20.27
N ALA A 82 3.76 7.59 -19.31
CA ALA A 82 4.08 7.74 -17.90
C ALA A 82 4.99 6.62 -17.41
N HIS A 83 6.08 6.96 -16.74
CA HIS A 83 7.05 6.00 -16.25
C HIS A 83 7.83 6.53 -15.04
N ILE A 84 8.39 5.59 -14.28
CA ILE A 84 9.33 5.88 -13.19
C ILE A 84 10.70 6.13 -13.82
N ASP A 85 11.40 7.15 -13.33
CA ASP A 85 12.78 7.43 -13.72
C ASP A 85 13.68 6.21 -13.49
N LYS A 86 14.58 5.94 -14.45
CA LYS A 86 15.42 4.73 -14.43
C LYS A 86 16.52 4.77 -13.37
N GLU A 87 16.96 5.96 -13.00
CA GLU A 87 18.05 6.19 -12.04
C GLU A 87 17.51 6.51 -10.65
N ASN A 88 16.28 7.02 -10.54
CA ASN A 88 15.66 7.40 -9.29
C ASN A 88 14.20 6.92 -9.17
N LYS A 89 13.97 5.89 -8.34
CA LYS A 89 12.64 5.31 -8.08
C LYS A 89 11.70 6.23 -7.30
N LYS A 90 12.13 7.42 -6.92
CA LYS A 90 11.28 8.44 -6.28
C LYS A 90 10.66 9.40 -7.29
N ILE A 91 10.94 9.23 -8.57
CA ILE A 91 10.53 10.17 -9.61
C ILE A 91 9.56 9.48 -10.59
N LEU A 92 8.40 10.09 -10.78
CA LEU A 92 7.41 9.71 -11.78
C LEU A 92 7.25 10.84 -12.81
N GLU A 93 7.31 10.50 -14.09
CA GLU A 93 7.26 11.49 -15.17
C GLU A 93 6.40 11.06 -16.36
N VAL A 94 5.88 12.05 -17.11
CA VAL A 94 5.16 11.85 -18.38
C VAL A 94 5.51 12.97 -19.36
N GLY A 95 5.56 12.66 -20.64
CA GLY A 95 5.67 13.66 -21.70
C GLY A 95 4.35 14.42 -21.92
N LEU A 96 4.47 15.70 -22.28
CA LEU A 96 3.34 16.53 -22.70
C LEU A 96 3.32 16.71 -24.22
N LYS A 97 2.12 16.85 -24.78
CA LYS A 97 1.96 17.25 -26.18
C LYS A 97 2.46 18.69 -26.36
N GLU A 98 2.99 18.97 -27.54
CA GLU A 98 3.41 20.33 -27.91
C GLU A 98 2.21 21.26 -28.12
N ASN A 99 2.47 22.58 -28.05
CA ASN A 99 1.51 23.64 -28.39
C ASN A 99 0.20 23.58 -27.59
N LEU A 100 0.28 23.25 -26.29
CA LEU A 100 -0.87 23.35 -25.39
C LEU A 100 -1.37 24.80 -25.34
N LYS A 101 -2.69 24.95 -25.32
CA LYS A 101 -3.35 26.27 -25.22
C LYS A 101 -3.08 26.89 -23.84
N ASN A 102 -3.30 28.20 -23.74
CA ASN A 102 -3.33 28.83 -22.43
C ASN A 102 -4.56 28.34 -21.66
N GLY A 103 -4.40 28.09 -20.36
CA GLY A 103 -5.47 27.58 -19.51
C GLY A 103 -4.97 26.88 -18.26
N LEU A 104 -5.93 26.34 -17.51
CA LEU A 104 -5.71 25.53 -16.32
C LEU A 104 -5.56 24.05 -16.70
N TYR A 105 -4.62 23.38 -16.04
CA TYR A 105 -4.30 21.98 -16.23
C TYR A 105 -4.21 21.28 -14.87
N SER A 106 -4.41 19.97 -14.88
CA SER A 106 -4.30 19.12 -13.69
C SER A 106 -3.42 17.92 -13.97
N ILE A 107 -2.42 17.70 -13.12
CA ILE A 107 -1.59 16.49 -13.09
C ILE A 107 -2.28 15.52 -12.14
N GLN A 108 -2.83 14.44 -12.65
CA GLN A 108 -3.49 13.42 -11.86
C GLN A 108 -2.55 12.22 -11.76
N TRP A 109 -2.30 11.77 -10.54
CA TRP A 109 -1.34 10.70 -10.29
C TRP A 109 -1.85 9.73 -9.24
N LYS A 110 -1.38 8.49 -9.35
CA LYS A 110 -1.55 7.42 -8.37
C LYS A 110 -0.28 6.58 -8.35
N VAL A 111 0.27 6.32 -7.17
CA VAL A 111 1.45 5.46 -7.00
C VAL A 111 1.25 4.51 -5.83
N ILE A 112 2.00 3.42 -5.84
CA ILE A 112 2.13 2.52 -4.68
C ILE A 112 3.45 2.85 -3.99
N SER A 113 3.35 3.31 -2.74
CA SER A 113 4.53 3.62 -1.91
C SER A 113 5.35 2.36 -1.62
N ALA A 114 6.62 2.53 -1.23
CA ALA A 114 7.48 1.43 -0.82
C ALA A 114 6.92 0.54 0.30
N ASP A 115 5.93 1.00 1.07
CA ASP A 115 5.23 0.21 2.09
C ASP A 115 4.07 -0.66 1.57
N GLY A 116 3.64 -0.47 0.32
CA GLY A 116 2.52 -1.20 -0.29
C GLY A 116 1.18 -0.47 -0.31
N HIS A 117 1.07 0.75 0.21
CA HIS A 117 -0.17 1.52 0.17
C HIS A 117 -0.26 2.38 -1.10
N PRO A 118 -1.38 2.30 -1.85
CA PRO A 118 -1.64 3.23 -2.91
C PRO A 118 -2.03 4.60 -2.35
N ILE A 119 -1.49 5.62 -2.98
CA ILE A 119 -1.74 7.03 -2.72
C ILE A 119 -2.00 7.72 -4.05
N GLN A 120 -2.80 8.77 -4.02
CA GLN A 120 -3.17 9.50 -5.22
C GLN A 120 -3.41 10.97 -4.92
N GLY A 121 -3.32 11.80 -5.95
CA GLY A 121 -3.54 13.23 -5.81
C GLY A 121 -3.67 13.93 -7.15
N VAL A 122 -3.92 15.23 -7.06
CA VAL A 122 -4.06 16.12 -8.21
C VAL A 122 -3.21 17.36 -7.97
N ILE A 123 -2.34 17.73 -8.92
CA ILE A 123 -1.54 18.95 -8.84
C ILE A 123 -2.02 19.92 -9.94
N PRO A 124 -2.67 21.04 -9.59
CA PRO A 124 -3.10 22.06 -10.54
C PRO A 124 -1.90 22.89 -11.01
N PHE A 125 -1.89 23.29 -12.29
CA PHE A 125 -0.95 24.29 -12.83
C PHE A 125 -1.57 25.03 -14.01
N ARG A 126 -0.99 26.16 -14.41
CA ARG A 126 -1.51 27.03 -15.49
C ARG A 126 -0.48 27.25 -16.57
N ILE A 127 -0.94 27.40 -17.81
CA ILE A 127 -0.13 27.84 -18.95
C ILE A 127 -0.69 29.17 -19.47
N GLY A 128 0.18 30.15 -19.68
CA GLY A 128 -0.19 31.48 -20.16
C GLY A 128 -0.46 32.49 -19.04
N SER A 129 -1.28 33.50 -19.33
CA SER A 129 -1.59 34.57 -18.38
C SER A 129 -2.64 34.12 -17.36
N ALA A 130 -2.37 34.35 -16.08
CA ALA A 130 -3.36 34.17 -15.03
C ALA A 130 -4.51 35.16 -15.24
N GLU A 131 -5.74 34.67 -15.45
CA GLU A 131 -6.91 35.52 -15.25
C GLU A 131 -7.01 35.83 -13.76
N ALA A 132 -7.07 37.12 -13.42
CA ALA A 132 -7.14 37.60 -12.05
C ALA A 132 -8.45 37.12 -11.41
N GLY A 133 -8.36 36.16 -10.48
CA GLY A 133 -9.51 35.69 -9.70
C GLY A 133 -9.67 34.17 -9.58
N ALA A 134 -8.77 33.36 -10.14
CA ALA A 134 -8.78 31.92 -9.86
C ALA A 134 -8.07 31.66 -8.53
N ASP A 135 -8.83 31.39 -7.47
CA ASP A 135 -8.28 30.93 -6.18
C ASP A 135 -7.35 29.74 -6.39
N ASP A 136 -6.34 29.62 -5.52
CA ASP A 136 -5.51 28.43 -5.45
C ASP A 136 -6.40 27.21 -5.19
N ILE A 137 -6.27 26.21 -6.07
CA ILE A 137 -6.97 24.95 -5.88
C ILE A 137 -6.19 24.19 -4.82
N GLN A 138 -6.85 23.90 -3.69
CA GLN A 138 -6.26 23.08 -2.64
C GLN A 138 -6.02 21.66 -3.16
N VAL A 139 -4.78 21.20 -3.04
CA VAL A 139 -4.40 19.82 -3.34
C VAL A 139 -4.74 18.94 -2.15
N GLU A 140 -5.68 18.02 -2.35
CA GLU A 140 -5.90 16.91 -1.42
C GLU A 140 -5.11 15.69 -1.91
N GLU A 141 -4.02 15.40 -1.22
CA GLU A 141 -3.37 14.08 -1.29
C GLU A 141 -4.23 13.10 -0.51
N MET A 142 -4.78 12.09 -1.19
CA MET A 142 -5.62 11.08 -0.59
C MET A 142 -4.90 9.74 -0.56
N GLY A 143 -4.65 9.26 0.66
CA GLY A 143 -4.29 7.86 0.89
C GLY A 143 -5.49 6.93 0.76
N TYR A 144 -5.20 5.63 0.67
CA TYR A 144 -6.25 4.62 0.65
C TYR A 144 -7.07 4.60 1.95
N VAL A 145 -8.40 4.71 1.82
CA VAL A 145 -9.34 4.54 2.93
C VAL A 145 -9.86 3.09 2.94
N PRO A 146 -9.73 2.37 4.07
CA PRO A 146 -10.22 1.01 4.21
C PRO A 146 -11.71 0.87 3.84
N GLN A 147 -11.98 0.05 2.83
CA GLN A 147 -13.35 -0.35 2.48
C GLN A 147 -13.81 -1.54 3.33
N ILE A 148 -15.11 -1.84 3.29
CA ILE A 148 -15.74 -2.92 4.07
C ILE A 148 -15.07 -4.28 3.80
N ASP A 149 -14.65 -4.53 2.56
CA ASP A 149 -13.95 -5.76 2.19
C ASP A 149 -12.62 -5.93 2.93
N MET A 150 -11.81 -4.87 3.04
CA MET A 150 -10.59 -4.90 3.84
C MET A 150 -10.89 -5.07 5.33
N ILE A 151 -11.90 -4.36 5.85
CA ILE A 151 -12.29 -4.48 7.26
C ILE A 151 -12.72 -5.91 7.58
N MET A 152 -13.50 -6.54 6.70
CA MET A 152 -13.95 -7.93 6.85
C MET A 152 -12.80 -8.92 6.77
N GLU A 153 -11.91 -8.78 5.77
CA GLU A 153 -10.75 -9.66 5.62
C GLU A 153 -9.85 -9.61 6.86
N ARG A 154 -9.55 -8.40 7.36
CA ARG A 154 -8.70 -8.20 8.54
C ARG A 154 -9.40 -8.67 9.81
N GLY A 155 -10.70 -8.42 9.92
CA GLY A 155 -11.53 -8.90 11.03
C GLY A 155 -11.50 -10.42 11.14
N VAL A 156 -11.70 -11.14 10.03
CA VAL A 156 -11.62 -12.61 9.99
C VAL A 156 -10.21 -13.09 10.32
N LEU A 157 -9.19 -12.47 9.74
CA LEU A 157 -7.79 -12.86 9.93
C LEU A 157 -7.36 -12.73 11.39
N TYR A 158 -7.58 -11.56 12.00
CA TYR A 158 -7.17 -11.28 13.38
C TYR A 158 -7.98 -12.07 14.40
N THR A 159 -9.28 -12.26 14.17
CA THR A 159 -10.10 -13.12 15.02
C THR A 159 -9.60 -14.56 14.97
N SER A 160 -9.27 -15.06 13.78
CA SER A 160 -8.76 -16.41 13.60
C SER A 160 -7.39 -16.61 14.27
N PHE A 161 -6.46 -15.67 14.10
CA PHE A 161 -5.17 -15.71 14.81
C PHE A 161 -5.33 -15.63 16.33
N SER A 162 -6.20 -14.74 16.82
CA SER A 162 -6.47 -14.60 18.25
C SER A 162 -7.02 -15.90 18.85
N LEU A 163 -7.96 -16.55 18.18
CA LEU A 163 -8.48 -17.85 18.59
C LEU A 163 -7.41 -18.94 18.55
N PHE A 164 -6.60 -19.00 17.49
CA PHE A 164 -5.54 -19.99 17.34
C PHE A 164 -4.49 -19.86 18.46
N ILE A 165 -3.94 -18.66 18.64
CA ILE A 165 -2.92 -18.38 19.65
C ILE A 165 -3.52 -18.54 21.06
N GLY A 166 -4.72 -18.04 21.28
CA GLY A 166 -5.41 -18.13 22.57
C GLY A 166 -5.66 -19.57 23.00
N VAL A 167 -6.08 -20.45 22.08
CA VAL A 167 -6.32 -21.86 22.41
C VAL A 167 -5.01 -22.63 22.63
N LEU A 168 -3.94 -22.30 21.90
CA LEU A 168 -2.60 -22.86 22.14
C LEU A 168 -2.09 -22.43 23.52
N PHE A 169 -2.17 -21.14 23.84
CA PHE A 169 -1.78 -20.60 25.15
C PHE A 169 -2.56 -21.29 26.28
N PHE A 170 -3.88 -21.41 26.13
CA PHE A 170 -4.73 -22.08 27.12
C PHE A 170 -4.30 -23.53 27.35
N ASN A 171 -4.05 -24.31 26.29
CA ASN A 171 -3.69 -25.72 26.41
C ASN A 171 -2.26 -25.95 26.93
N LEU A 172 -1.32 -25.04 26.65
CA LEU A 172 0.09 -25.22 27.06
C LEU A 172 0.37 -24.69 28.47
N ILE A 173 -0.30 -23.61 28.87
CA ILE A 173 0.06 -22.86 30.09
C ILE A 173 -1.00 -23.00 31.18
N MET A 174 -2.28 -22.86 30.81
CA MET A 174 -3.38 -22.80 31.78
C MET A 174 -3.92 -24.19 32.12
N TYR A 175 -4.19 -24.99 31.09
CA TYR A 175 -4.87 -26.26 31.24
C TYR A 175 -3.87 -27.42 31.41
N LYS A 176 -3.80 -27.96 32.63
CA LYS A 176 -2.94 -29.10 33.00
C LYS A 176 -3.67 -30.43 33.10
N GLY A 177 -4.94 -30.47 32.71
CA GLY A 177 -5.81 -31.66 32.82
C GLY A 177 -5.81 -32.52 31.55
N ASN A 178 -6.40 -33.72 31.65
CA ASN A 178 -6.53 -34.67 30.52
C ASN A 178 -7.98 -34.92 30.08
N ALA A 179 -8.93 -34.06 30.47
CA ALA A 179 -10.33 -34.20 30.08
C ALA A 179 -10.50 -34.19 28.54
N THR A 180 -11.15 -35.25 28.04
CA THR A 180 -11.38 -35.48 26.61
C THR A 180 -12.27 -34.41 25.98
N SER A 181 -13.21 -33.84 26.74
CA SER A 181 -14.10 -32.75 26.31
C SER A 181 -13.32 -31.47 25.97
N VAL A 182 -12.35 -31.08 26.80
CA VAL A 182 -11.48 -29.92 26.57
C VAL A 182 -10.58 -30.12 25.36
N ARG A 183 -10.02 -31.33 25.20
CA ARG A 183 -9.22 -31.71 24.02
C ARG A 183 -10.06 -31.63 22.74
N SER A 184 -11.29 -32.12 22.75
CA SER A 184 -12.20 -32.10 21.60
C SER A 184 -12.59 -30.66 21.22
N ARG A 185 -12.98 -29.82 22.19
CA ARG A 185 -13.30 -28.40 21.95
C ARG A 185 -12.10 -27.63 21.42
N SER A 186 -10.91 -27.83 22.00
CA SER A 186 -9.68 -27.18 21.54
C SER A 186 -9.36 -27.57 20.10
N LYS A 187 -9.44 -28.85 19.74
CA LYS A 187 -9.26 -29.30 18.35
C LYS A 187 -10.24 -28.64 17.38
N LYS A 188 -11.52 -28.51 17.76
CA LYS A 188 -12.53 -27.82 16.93
C LYS A 188 -12.17 -26.35 16.71
N ILE A 189 -11.81 -25.63 17.78
CA ILE A 189 -11.42 -24.21 17.70
C ILE A 189 -10.16 -24.05 16.83
N ILE A 190 -9.16 -24.91 17.01
CA ILE A 190 -7.95 -24.92 16.17
C ILE A 190 -8.35 -25.06 14.70
N TRP A 191 -9.16 -26.05 14.34
CA TRP A 191 -9.59 -26.26 12.95
C TRP A 191 -10.37 -25.07 12.39
N ILE A 192 -11.30 -24.50 13.16
CA ILE A 192 -12.05 -23.29 12.75
C ILE A 192 -11.09 -22.12 12.49
N SER A 193 -10.14 -21.89 13.40
CA SER A 193 -9.15 -20.81 13.24
C SER A 193 -8.21 -21.03 12.05
N LEU A 194 -7.77 -22.27 11.80
CA LEU A 194 -6.92 -22.59 10.65
C LEU A 194 -7.66 -22.40 9.33
N ILE A 195 -8.94 -22.78 9.27
CA ILE A 195 -9.80 -22.53 8.10
C ILE A 195 -9.97 -21.03 7.89
N GLY A 196 -10.22 -20.26 8.95
CA GLY A 196 -10.35 -18.80 8.86
C GLY A 196 -9.06 -18.14 8.36
N ILE A 197 -7.89 -18.52 8.90
CA ILE A 197 -6.58 -18.04 8.42
C ILE A 197 -6.38 -18.40 6.94
N PHE A 198 -6.67 -19.64 6.55
CA PHE A 198 -6.52 -20.09 5.17
C PHE A 198 -7.40 -19.30 4.20
N ILE A 199 -8.66 -19.06 4.55
CA ILE A 199 -9.58 -18.24 3.75
C ILE A 199 -9.05 -16.82 3.64
N SER A 200 -8.66 -16.18 4.75
CA SER A 200 -8.09 -14.83 4.70
C SER A 200 -6.84 -14.75 3.82
N LEU A 201 -5.92 -15.71 3.92
CA LEU A 201 -4.73 -15.76 3.06
C LEU A 201 -5.08 -15.91 1.58
N LEU A 202 -6.10 -16.72 1.25
CA LEU A 202 -6.56 -16.93 -0.12
C LEU A 202 -7.16 -15.66 -0.73
N PHE A 203 -7.88 -14.87 0.06
CA PHE A 203 -8.49 -13.61 -0.38
C PHE A 203 -7.55 -12.41 -0.30
N ASN A 204 -6.43 -12.52 0.40
CA ASN A 204 -5.51 -11.41 0.63
C ASN A 204 -4.91 -10.88 -0.69
N LEU A 205 -4.42 -11.78 -1.56
CA LEU A 205 -3.79 -11.39 -2.83
C LEU A 205 -4.79 -10.73 -3.81
N PRO A 206 -5.98 -11.31 -4.08
CA PRO A 206 -6.99 -10.64 -4.90
C PRO A 206 -7.47 -9.31 -4.30
N LEU A 207 -7.63 -9.21 -2.98
CA LEU A 207 -7.99 -7.95 -2.33
C LEU A 207 -6.93 -6.87 -2.60
N GLN A 208 -5.65 -7.22 -2.52
CA GLN A 208 -4.59 -6.27 -2.82
C GLN A 208 -4.57 -5.87 -4.30
N ALA A 209 -4.76 -6.83 -5.21
CA ALA A 209 -4.85 -6.55 -6.64
C ALA A 209 -6.03 -5.60 -6.95
N LYS A 210 -7.18 -5.81 -6.31
CA LYS A 210 -8.35 -4.93 -6.38
C LYS A 210 -8.01 -3.49 -5.99
N ILE A 211 -7.37 -3.32 -4.83
CA ILE A 211 -7.02 -2.01 -4.26
C ILE A 211 -6.00 -1.29 -5.14
N ASN A 212 -4.95 -2.01 -5.55
CA ASN A 212 -3.87 -1.44 -6.35
C ASN A 212 -4.34 -1.04 -7.76
N ALA A 213 -5.10 -1.90 -8.43
CA ALA A 213 -5.59 -1.63 -9.78
C ALA A 213 -6.86 -0.75 -9.80
N ASP A 214 -7.52 -0.53 -8.66
CA ASP A 214 -8.82 0.13 -8.53
C ASP A 214 -9.91 -0.50 -9.42
N VAL A 215 -10.05 -1.83 -9.30
CA VAL A 215 -10.95 -2.64 -10.14
C VAL A 215 -12.06 -3.32 -9.33
N SER A 216 -12.98 -3.98 -10.04
CA SER A 216 -14.01 -4.83 -9.41
C SER A 216 -13.42 -6.14 -8.86
N TRP A 217 -14.17 -6.81 -7.97
CA TRP A 217 -13.77 -8.12 -7.43
C TRP A 217 -13.59 -9.18 -8.53
N LEU A 218 -14.40 -9.16 -9.59
CA LEU A 218 -14.29 -10.11 -10.69
C LEU A 218 -12.97 -9.93 -11.45
N GLU A 219 -12.59 -8.68 -11.70
CA GLU A 219 -11.34 -8.34 -12.38
C GLU A 219 -10.13 -8.62 -11.50
N ALA A 220 -10.23 -8.46 -10.18
CA ALA A 220 -9.14 -8.69 -9.25
C ALA A 220 -8.56 -10.12 -9.29
N PHE A 221 -9.35 -11.11 -9.73
CA PHE A 221 -8.88 -12.48 -9.95
C PHE A 221 -8.17 -12.69 -11.29
N HIS A 222 -8.06 -11.66 -12.13
CA HIS A 222 -7.42 -11.76 -13.43
C HIS A 222 -5.92 -12.14 -13.24
N PRO A 223 -5.42 -13.18 -13.92
CA PRO A 223 -4.07 -13.70 -13.67
C PRO A 223 -2.95 -12.66 -13.83
N LEU A 224 -3.14 -11.66 -14.71
CA LEU A 224 -2.15 -10.59 -14.88
C LEU A 224 -2.07 -9.66 -13.67
N LEU A 225 -3.22 -9.26 -13.09
CA LEU A 225 -3.23 -8.39 -11.91
C LEU A 225 -2.69 -9.12 -10.68
N LEU A 226 -3.02 -10.40 -10.53
CA LEU A 226 -2.49 -11.26 -9.48
C LEU A 226 -0.97 -11.44 -9.62
N LYS A 227 -0.49 -11.74 -10.84
CA LYS A 227 0.93 -11.90 -11.13
C LYS A 227 1.70 -10.61 -10.86
N GLU A 228 1.17 -9.48 -11.29
CA GLU A 228 1.77 -8.18 -11.05
C GLU A 228 1.84 -7.87 -9.56
N THR A 229 0.72 -8.03 -8.83
CA THR A 229 0.70 -7.85 -7.37
C THR A 229 1.70 -8.78 -6.68
N LEU A 230 1.84 -10.02 -7.15
CA LEU A 230 2.75 -10.99 -6.56
C LEU A 230 4.22 -10.78 -6.95
N GLN A 231 4.55 -10.15 -8.08
CA GLN A 231 5.94 -10.04 -8.58
C GLN A 231 6.54 -8.64 -8.50
N LEU A 232 5.71 -7.61 -8.51
CA LEU A 232 6.13 -6.21 -8.62
C LEU A 232 5.76 -5.38 -7.39
N SER A 233 5.10 -6.00 -6.40
CA SER A 233 4.80 -5.33 -5.13
C SER A 233 5.63 -5.85 -3.97
N VAL A 234 5.59 -5.16 -2.83
CA VAL A 234 6.23 -5.64 -1.58
C VAL A 234 5.73 -7.04 -1.18
N PHE A 235 4.54 -7.47 -1.62
CA PHE A 235 4.06 -8.83 -1.41
C PHE A 235 4.97 -9.91 -2.01
N SER A 236 5.77 -9.58 -3.04
CA SER A 236 6.76 -10.50 -3.62
C SER A 236 7.77 -11.00 -2.60
N TYR A 237 8.24 -10.13 -1.69
CA TYR A 237 9.21 -10.52 -0.69
C TYR A 237 8.64 -11.53 0.32
N VAL A 238 7.35 -11.44 0.62
CA VAL A 238 6.68 -12.36 1.56
C VAL A 238 6.51 -13.76 0.95
N TRP A 239 6.23 -13.85 -0.36
CA TRP A 239 5.97 -15.13 -1.03
C TRP A 239 7.22 -15.80 -1.62
N LEU A 240 8.28 -15.05 -1.94
CA LEU A 240 9.54 -15.63 -2.44
C LEU A 240 10.45 -16.17 -1.32
N THR A 241 10.18 -15.82 -0.06
CA THR A 241 10.99 -16.20 1.10
C THR A 241 10.31 -17.18 2.06
N GLN A 242 9.05 -17.58 1.78
CA GLN A 242 8.31 -18.62 2.50
C GLN A 242 8.27 -19.93 1.70
#